data_AF-A0AAD8U690-F1
#
_entry.id   AF-A0AAD8U690-F1
#
_cell.length_a   1.000
_cell.length_b   1.000
_cell.length_c   1.000
_cell.angle_alpha   90.00
_cell.angle_beta   90.00
_cell.angle_gamma   90.00
#
_symmetry.space_group_name_H-M   'P 1'
#
loop_
_entity.id
_entity.type
_entity.pdbx_description
1 polymer ?
#
loop_
_entity_poly.entity_id
_entity_poly.type
_entity_poly.pdbx_seq_one_letter_code
_entity_poly.pdbx_strand_id
1 'polypeptide(L)'
;MQAEAVGLAEAARWREASDARGRALSWLENATGLATLYDYAKRRPYASAAVGKLVNRAEAKAALGARPDVVWEECNGMVRAAMHEDIMKSVKPEVEAVLRRGRTRVLLYQGIRDLRIGVVPTEAWLKELQWSGLRAFQDAERAVWRIAGEGGEEELAGYVQRSGVLTQAVVYGAGHLVPADNGRAAQEMIEDWVTQTGLFGRARRPRPGIVGSPAGVRIETAS
;
A
#
# COMPACT_ATOMS: atom_id res chain seq x y z
N MET A 1 -2.80 0.56 -25.44
CA MET A 1 -3.27 1.39 -24.31
C MET A 1 -2.18 1.59 -23.25
N GLN A 2 -1.61 0.54 -22.64
CA GLN A 2 -0.54 0.77 -21.64
C GLN A 2 0.74 1.40 -22.24
N ALA A 3 1.25 0.85 -23.36
CA ALA A 3 2.42 1.41 -24.04
C ALA A 3 2.22 2.88 -24.49
N GLU A 4 0.99 3.25 -24.83
CA GLU A 4 0.63 4.62 -25.17
C GLU A 4 0.74 5.55 -23.95
N ALA A 5 0.20 5.14 -22.79
CA ALA A 5 0.34 5.91 -21.55
C ALA A 5 1.81 6.09 -21.14
N VAL A 6 2.63 5.05 -21.32
CA VAL A 6 4.09 5.11 -21.07
C VAL A 6 4.76 6.11 -22.00
N GLY A 7 4.57 5.98 -23.33
CA GLY A 7 5.19 6.89 -24.29
C GLY A 7 4.77 8.36 -24.11
N LEU A 8 3.51 8.61 -23.71
CA LEU A 8 3.05 9.96 -23.39
C LEU A 8 3.69 10.50 -22.10
N ALA A 9 3.85 9.66 -21.08
CA ALA A 9 4.52 10.05 -19.83
C ALA A 9 6.02 10.34 -20.07
N GLU A 10 6.71 9.51 -20.86
CA GLU A 10 8.11 9.74 -21.26
C GLU A 10 8.28 11.03 -22.05
N ALA A 11 7.29 11.41 -22.87
CA ALA A 11 7.25 12.66 -23.61
C ALA A 11 6.77 13.87 -22.76
N ALA A 12 6.56 13.70 -21.45
CA ALA A 12 6.03 14.72 -20.53
C ALA A 12 4.65 15.28 -20.94
N ARG A 13 3.87 14.54 -21.72
CA ARG A 13 2.51 14.87 -22.14
C ARG A 13 1.52 14.42 -21.07
N TRP A 14 1.61 15.02 -19.89
CA TRP A 14 1.03 14.50 -18.66
C TRP A 14 -0.48 14.30 -18.69
N ARG A 15 -1.21 15.29 -19.21
CA ARG A 15 -2.67 15.23 -19.34
C ARG A 15 -3.10 14.02 -20.17
N GLU A 16 -2.50 13.85 -21.34
CA GLU A 16 -2.82 12.75 -22.25
C GLU A 16 -2.35 11.39 -21.72
N ALA A 17 -1.21 11.36 -21.01
CA ALA A 17 -0.76 10.15 -20.32
C ALA A 17 -1.78 9.72 -19.26
N SER A 18 -2.30 10.65 -18.47
CA SER A 18 -3.34 10.40 -17.47
C SER A 18 -4.63 9.88 -18.12
N ASP A 19 -5.02 10.47 -19.26
CA ASP A 19 -6.17 10.03 -20.04
C ASP A 19 -5.96 8.61 -20.60
N ALA A 20 -4.77 8.31 -21.14
CA ALA A 20 -4.44 6.98 -21.67
C ALA A 20 -4.41 5.90 -20.58
N ARG A 21 -3.85 6.23 -19.40
CA ARG A 21 -3.94 5.36 -18.21
C ARG A 21 -5.39 5.13 -17.80
N GLY A 22 -6.20 6.19 -17.78
CA GLY A 22 -7.64 6.11 -17.49
C GLY A 22 -8.35 5.14 -18.43
N ARG A 23 -8.11 5.26 -19.74
CA ARG A 23 -8.66 4.34 -20.76
C ARG A 23 -8.23 2.89 -20.52
N ALA A 24 -6.97 2.65 -20.19
CA ALA A 24 -6.46 1.31 -19.92
C ALA A 24 -7.17 0.67 -18.71
N LEU A 25 -7.35 1.42 -17.62
CA LEU A 25 -8.07 0.95 -16.44
C LEU A 25 -9.55 0.70 -16.74
N SER A 26 -10.23 1.65 -17.40
CA SER A 26 -11.64 1.46 -17.78
C SER A 26 -11.84 0.26 -18.70
N TRP A 27 -10.92 0.03 -19.64
CA TRP A 27 -10.97 -1.17 -20.48
C TRP A 27 -10.80 -2.44 -19.64
N LEU A 28 -9.85 -2.47 -18.71
CA LEU A 28 -9.64 -3.64 -17.85
C LEU A 28 -10.90 -3.97 -17.04
N GLU A 29 -11.51 -2.97 -16.43
CA GLU A 29 -12.75 -3.12 -15.65
C GLU A 29 -13.89 -3.67 -16.53
N ASN A 30 -14.10 -3.07 -17.71
CA ASN A 30 -15.16 -3.47 -18.64
C ASN A 30 -14.94 -4.85 -19.26
N ALA A 31 -13.70 -5.17 -19.64
CA ALA A 31 -13.37 -6.43 -20.31
C ALA A 31 -13.42 -7.64 -19.35
N THR A 32 -13.17 -7.42 -18.07
CA THR A 32 -13.19 -8.46 -17.04
C THR A 32 -14.55 -8.61 -16.36
N GLY A 33 -15.41 -7.59 -16.41
CA GLY A 33 -16.68 -7.56 -15.69
C GLY A 33 -16.50 -7.46 -14.17
N LEU A 34 -15.33 -7.03 -13.70
CA LEU A 34 -15.06 -6.86 -12.27
C LEU A 34 -15.96 -5.79 -11.68
N ALA A 35 -16.43 -6.03 -10.45
CA ALA A 35 -17.25 -5.05 -9.74
C ALA A 35 -16.45 -3.81 -9.29
N THR A 36 -15.13 -3.96 -9.16
CA THR A 36 -14.19 -2.87 -8.90
C THR A 36 -12.76 -3.34 -9.18
N LEU A 37 -11.92 -2.43 -9.68
CA LEU A 37 -10.47 -2.67 -9.78
C LEU A 37 -9.73 -2.59 -8.43
N TYR A 38 -10.40 -2.19 -7.35
CA TYR A 38 -9.77 -2.10 -6.03
C TYR A 38 -9.51 -3.47 -5.40
N ASP A 39 -10.33 -4.47 -5.69
CA ASP A 39 -10.13 -5.85 -5.23
C ASP A 39 -10.83 -6.79 -6.22
N TYR A 40 -10.03 -7.58 -6.94
CA TYR A 40 -10.54 -8.49 -7.97
C TYR A 40 -11.44 -9.61 -7.40
N ALA A 41 -11.43 -9.85 -6.09
CA ALA A 41 -12.30 -10.83 -5.45
C ALA A 41 -13.66 -10.25 -5.02
N LYS A 42 -13.84 -8.91 -5.04
CA LYS A 42 -15.12 -8.30 -4.69
C LYS A 42 -16.14 -8.52 -5.81
N ARG A 43 -17.35 -8.89 -5.41
CA ARG A 43 -18.52 -9.04 -6.30
C ARG A 43 -19.40 -7.79 -6.35
N ARG A 44 -19.10 -6.79 -5.53
CA ARG A 44 -19.81 -5.51 -5.43
C ARG A 44 -18.80 -4.40 -5.08
N PRO A 45 -19.03 -3.15 -5.48
CA PRO A 45 -18.23 -2.02 -5.02
C PRO A 45 -18.25 -1.89 -3.48
N TYR A 46 -17.26 -1.16 -2.93
CA TYR A 46 -17.24 -0.83 -1.51
C TYR A 46 -18.45 0.02 -1.11
N ALA A 47 -19.03 -0.26 0.05
CA ALA A 47 -20.18 0.44 0.57
C ALA A 47 -19.79 1.73 1.33
N SER A 48 -19.27 2.75 0.63
CA SER A 48 -18.88 4.04 1.24
C SER A 48 -20.04 5.00 1.48
N ALA A 49 -21.18 4.81 0.82
CA ALA A 49 -22.32 5.73 0.85
C ALA A 49 -22.88 6.02 2.26
N ALA A 50 -22.78 5.06 3.19
CA ALA A 50 -23.24 5.23 4.57
C ALA A 50 -22.44 6.31 5.31
N VAL A 51 -21.13 6.42 5.03
CA VAL A 51 -20.26 7.46 5.62
C VAL A 51 -20.76 8.84 5.21
N GLY A 52 -20.97 9.05 3.91
CA GLY A 52 -21.49 10.32 3.39
C GLY A 52 -22.84 10.71 3.98
N LYS A 53 -23.75 9.74 4.18
CA LYS A 53 -25.04 9.99 4.85
C LYS A 53 -24.87 10.39 6.32
N LEU A 54 -23.94 9.77 7.03
CA LEU A 54 -23.68 10.06 8.44
C LEU A 54 -23.06 11.45 8.62
N VAL A 55 -21.95 11.73 7.93
CA VAL A 55 -21.17 12.97 8.13
C VAL A 55 -21.88 14.21 7.59
N ASN A 56 -22.89 14.05 6.73
CA ASN A 56 -23.72 15.17 6.26
C ASN A 56 -24.89 15.52 7.19
N ARG A 57 -25.16 14.74 8.23
CA ARG A 57 -26.22 15.07 9.21
C ARG A 57 -25.87 16.37 9.95
N ALA A 58 -26.88 17.19 10.25
CA ALA A 58 -26.68 18.46 10.95
C ALA A 58 -26.01 18.25 12.32
N GLU A 59 -26.40 17.20 13.04
CA GLU A 59 -25.84 16.86 14.35
C GLU A 59 -24.38 16.43 14.23
N ALA A 60 -24.05 15.62 13.21
CA ALA A 60 -22.67 15.19 12.96
C ALA A 60 -21.77 16.38 12.58
N LYS A 61 -22.27 17.28 11.71
CA LYS A 61 -21.56 18.51 11.35
C LYS A 61 -21.35 19.42 12.56
N ALA A 62 -22.38 19.62 13.38
CA ALA A 62 -22.29 20.43 14.60
C ALA A 62 -21.27 19.83 15.58
N ALA A 63 -21.30 18.50 15.80
CA ALA A 63 -20.37 17.81 16.68
C ALA A 63 -18.91 17.88 16.21
N LEU A 64 -18.67 17.87 14.89
CA LEU A 64 -17.34 17.98 14.29
C LEU A 64 -16.87 19.44 14.10
N GLY A 65 -17.71 20.44 14.40
CA GLY A 65 -17.42 21.85 14.11
C GLY A 65 -17.38 22.17 12.61
N ALA A 66 -18.01 21.34 11.77
CA ALA A 66 -18.07 21.52 10.33
C ALA A 66 -19.17 22.52 9.95
N ARG A 67 -18.93 23.26 8.86
CA ARG A 67 -19.89 24.22 8.31
C ARG A 67 -21.20 23.53 7.91
N PRO A 68 -22.38 24.03 8.34
CA PRO A 68 -23.65 23.40 8.05
C PRO A 68 -23.99 23.43 6.55
N ASP A 69 -23.56 24.47 5.85
CA ASP A 69 -23.86 24.75 4.45
C ASP A 69 -22.94 24.04 3.44
N VAL A 70 -21.92 23.33 3.91
CA VAL A 70 -21.01 22.55 3.05
C VAL A 70 -21.48 21.11 2.98
N VAL A 71 -21.75 20.59 1.78
CA VAL A 71 -22.02 19.16 1.58
C VAL A 71 -20.68 18.43 1.51
N TRP A 72 -20.50 17.44 2.38
CA TRP A 72 -19.36 16.53 2.31
C TRP A 72 -19.55 15.55 1.15
N GLU A 73 -18.48 15.33 0.40
CA GLU A 73 -18.34 14.32 -0.64
C GLU A 73 -17.03 13.55 -0.45
N GLU A 74 -16.98 12.29 -0.88
CA GLU A 74 -15.78 11.44 -0.72
C GLU A 74 -14.60 11.94 -1.55
N CYS A 75 -14.86 12.39 -2.78
CA CYS A 75 -13.85 12.90 -3.71
C CYS A 75 -14.40 14.11 -4.49
N ASN A 76 -13.64 15.21 -4.53
CA ASN A 76 -14.03 16.41 -5.27
C ASN A 76 -13.58 16.37 -6.73
N GLY A 77 -14.52 16.51 -7.66
CA GLY A 77 -14.25 16.46 -9.10
C GLY A 77 -13.41 17.63 -9.64
N MET A 78 -13.52 18.82 -9.04
CA MET A 78 -12.74 20.00 -9.45
C MET A 78 -11.28 19.86 -9.04
N VAL A 79 -11.01 19.38 -7.82
CA VAL A 79 -9.64 19.08 -7.36
C VAL A 79 -9.02 18.01 -8.25
N ARG A 80 -9.76 16.94 -8.56
CA ARG A 80 -9.29 15.90 -9.51
C ARG A 80 -8.92 16.48 -10.86
N ALA A 81 -9.74 17.38 -11.41
CA ALA A 81 -9.46 18.02 -12.70
C ALA A 81 -8.24 18.95 -12.64
N ALA A 82 -8.08 19.71 -11.55
CA ALA A 82 -6.95 20.60 -11.35
C ALA A 82 -5.62 19.85 -11.21
N MET A 83 -5.62 18.67 -10.58
CA MET A 83 -4.42 17.84 -10.38
C MET A 83 -4.25 16.73 -11.44
N HIS A 84 -5.03 16.77 -12.53
CA HIS A 84 -5.07 15.66 -13.49
C HIS A 84 -3.73 15.39 -14.18
N GLU A 85 -2.93 16.44 -14.38
CA GLU A 85 -1.58 16.33 -14.94
C GLU A 85 -0.55 15.73 -13.97
N ASP A 86 -0.84 15.70 -12.66
CA ASP A 86 0.12 15.16 -11.70
C ASP A 86 0.08 13.63 -11.62
N ILE A 87 -1.01 12.99 -12.09
CA ILE A 87 -1.24 11.54 -11.98
C ILE A 87 -0.10 10.71 -12.60
N MET A 88 0.48 11.18 -13.72
CA MET A 88 1.51 10.44 -14.46
C MET A 88 2.93 10.97 -14.21
N LYS A 89 3.11 11.95 -13.33
CA LYS A 89 4.44 12.42 -12.91
C LYS A 89 5.00 11.46 -11.86
N SER A 90 6.26 11.08 -12.02
CA SER A 90 6.90 10.16 -11.08
C SER A 90 7.26 10.85 -9.77
N VAL A 91 6.94 10.20 -8.65
CA VAL A 91 7.39 10.59 -7.29
C VAL A 91 8.54 9.73 -6.77
N LYS A 92 9.10 8.88 -7.63
CA LYS A 92 10.24 7.99 -7.31
C LYS A 92 11.45 8.80 -6.78
N PRO A 93 11.86 9.95 -7.38
CA PRO A 93 12.99 10.72 -6.88
C PRO A 93 12.83 11.20 -5.42
N GLU A 94 11.60 11.54 -5.01
CA GLU A 94 11.26 11.96 -3.66
C GLU A 94 11.37 10.79 -2.68
N VAL A 95 10.86 9.61 -3.06
CA VAL A 95 11.03 8.38 -2.27
C VAL A 95 12.52 8.07 -2.07
N GLU A 96 13.31 8.12 -3.14
CA GLU A 96 14.75 7.92 -3.04
C GLU A 96 15.43 8.96 -2.14
N ALA A 97 15.00 10.23 -2.20
CA ALA A 97 15.54 11.27 -1.33
C ALA A 97 15.26 10.99 0.16
N VAL A 98 14.07 10.47 0.49
CA VAL A 98 13.75 10.01 1.85
C VAL A 98 14.64 8.83 2.27
N LEU A 99 14.79 7.83 1.39
CA LEU A 99 15.60 6.64 1.66
C LEU A 99 17.10 6.98 1.81
N ARG A 100 17.65 7.85 0.97
CA ARG A 100 19.06 8.30 1.03
C ARG A 100 19.40 9.03 2.33
N ARG A 101 18.45 9.73 2.95
CA ARG A 101 18.66 10.36 4.27
C ARG A 101 18.90 9.33 5.37
N GLY A 102 18.36 8.11 5.23
CA GLY A 102 18.62 6.98 6.14
C GLY A 102 18.09 7.13 7.57
N ARG A 103 17.35 8.21 7.88
CA ARG A 103 16.80 8.49 9.22
C ARG A 103 15.29 8.25 9.32
N THR A 104 14.58 8.39 8.20
CA THR A 104 13.14 8.18 8.12
C THR A 104 12.86 6.74 7.72
N ARG A 105 12.12 6.02 8.55
CA ARG A 105 11.63 4.68 8.20
C ARG A 105 10.47 4.81 7.21
N VAL A 106 10.44 3.95 6.20
CA VAL A 106 9.43 3.92 5.15
C VAL A 106 8.75 2.55 5.17
N LEU A 107 7.42 2.55 5.37
CA LEU A 107 6.56 1.39 5.22
C LEU A 107 5.74 1.57 3.95
N LEU A 108 5.92 0.66 2.99
CA LEU A 108 5.08 0.53 1.82
C LEU A 108 4.22 -0.71 1.99
N TYR A 109 2.90 -0.56 2.01
CA TYR A 109 2.00 -1.70 2.14
C TYR A 109 0.96 -1.74 1.04
N GLN A 110 0.65 -2.95 0.56
CA GLN A 110 -0.34 -3.19 -0.49
C GLN A 110 -1.21 -4.38 -0.12
N GLY A 111 -2.49 -4.33 -0.50
CA GLY A 111 -3.31 -5.54 -0.55
C GLY A 111 -2.94 -6.38 -1.76
N ILE A 112 -2.85 -7.70 -1.59
CA ILE A 112 -2.49 -8.62 -2.68
C ILE A 112 -3.50 -8.60 -3.84
N ARG A 113 -4.74 -8.14 -3.59
CA ARG A 113 -5.83 -8.14 -4.57
C ARG A 113 -6.05 -6.83 -5.33
N ASP A 114 -5.23 -5.82 -5.08
CA ASP A 114 -5.34 -4.52 -5.76
C ASP A 114 -4.85 -4.58 -7.21
N LEU A 115 -5.70 -4.24 -8.18
CA LEU A 115 -5.34 -4.18 -9.60
C LEU A 115 -4.93 -2.78 -10.09
N ARG A 116 -5.11 -1.72 -9.29
CA ARG A 116 -4.74 -0.36 -9.70
C ARG A 116 -3.30 -0.03 -9.36
N ILE A 117 -2.88 -0.30 -8.12
CA ILE A 117 -1.54 0.01 -7.60
C ILE A 117 -1.00 -1.12 -6.70
N GLY A 118 -1.30 -2.37 -7.08
CA GLY A 118 -0.96 -3.54 -6.29
C GLY A 118 0.52 -3.90 -6.21
N VAL A 119 0.75 -5.14 -5.77
CA VAL A 119 2.08 -5.66 -5.46
C VAL A 119 3.02 -5.64 -6.67
N VAL A 120 2.57 -6.15 -7.82
CA VAL A 120 3.39 -6.27 -9.04
C VAL A 120 3.94 -4.93 -9.54
N PRO A 121 3.12 -3.89 -9.80
CA PRO A 121 3.66 -2.60 -10.22
C PRO A 121 4.51 -1.94 -9.13
N THR A 122 4.19 -2.17 -7.85
CA THR A 122 5.01 -1.63 -6.75
C THR A 122 6.40 -2.25 -6.71
N GLU A 123 6.49 -3.57 -6.80
CA GLU A 123 7.77 -4.27 -6.85
C GLU A 123 8.59 -3.91 -8.08
N ALA A 124 7.95 -3.62 -9.22
CA ALA A 124 8.62 -3.21 -10.43
C ALA A 124 9.43 -1.91 -10.22
N TRP A 125 8.80 -0.85 -9.72
CA TRP A 125 9.53 0.42 -9.51
C TRP A 125 10.49 0.36 -8.31
N LEU A 126 10.20 -0.46 -7.29
CA LEU A 126 11.12 -0.68 -6.17
C LEU A 126 12.48 -1.23 -6.63
N LYS A 127 12.49 -2.11 -7.63
CA LYS A 127 13.71 -2.69 -8.21
C LYS A 127 14.58 -1.67 -8.93
N GLU A 128 14.05 -0.50 -9.26
CA GLU A 128 14.75 0.54 -10.00
C GLU A 128 15.23 1.71 -9.12
N LEU A 129 14.97 1.64 -7.81
CA LEU A 129 15.32 2.69 -6.87
C LEU A 129 16.83 2.97 -6.82
N GLN A 130 17.21 4.24 -6.93
CA GLN A 130 18.59 4.68 -6.75
C GLN A 130 18.87 4.97 -5.27
N TRP A 131 19.11 3.89 -4.52
CA TRP A 131 19.40 3.91 -3.08
C TRP A 131 20.44 2.84 -2.71
N SER A 132 21.41 3.19 -1.85
CA SER A 132 22.51 2.31 -1.47
C SER A 132 22.08 1.02 -0.76
N GLY A 133 20.89 0.99 -0.16
CA GLY A 133 20.33 -0.20 0.47
C GLY A 133 19.51 -1.10 -0.47
N LEU A 134 19.35 -0.74 -1.75
CA LEU A 134 18.49 -1.49 -2.67
C LEU A 134 18.93 -2.95 -2.79
N ARG A 135 20.24 -3.20 -2.95
CA ARG A 135 20.76 -4.57 -3.08
C ARG A 135 20.43 -5.41 -1.85
N ALA A 136 20.69 -4.87 -0.66
CA ALA A 136 20.37 -5.53 0.60
C ALA A 136 18.86 -5.71 0.82
N PHE A 137 18.02 -4.87 0.21
CA PHE A 137 16.57 -5.05 0.21
C PHE A 137 16.13 -6.15 -0.73
N GLN A 138 16.69 -6.21 -1.95
CA GLN A 138 16.39 -7.25 -2.94
C GLN A 138 16.81 -8.64 -2.49
N ASP A 139 17.96 -8.73 -1.82
CA ASP A 139 18.50 -9.98 -1.27
C ASP A 139 17.83 -10.38 0.06
N ALA A 140 17.00 -9.52 0.67
CA ALA A 140 16.32 -9.83 1.92
C ALA A 140 15.19 -10.86 1.71
N GLU A 141 15.18 -11.90 2.53
CA GLU A 141 14.10 -12.88 2.57
C GLU A 141 12.76 -12.25 2.97
N ARG A 142 11.68 -12.81 2.43
CA ARG A 142 10.31 -12.46 2.82
C ARG A 142 9.93 -13.27 4.05
N ALA A 143 9.66 -12.59 5.16
CA ALA A 143 9.12 -13.21 6.35
C ALA A 143 7.62 -13.43 6.17
N VAL A 144 7.16 -14.68 6.38
CA VAL A 144 5.73 -14.98 6.50
C VAL A 144 5.19 -14.30 7.75
N TRP A 145 4.11 -13.55 7.59
CA TRP A 145 3.46 -12.82 8.67
C TRP A 145 2.11 -13.45 8.98
N ARG A 146 1.94 -13.82 10.25
CA ARG A 146 0.71 -14.37 10.80
C ARG A 146 0.24 -13.51 11.95
N ILE A 147 -1.07 -13.37 12.10
CA ILE A 147 -1.71 -12.73 13.24
C ILE A 147 -2.47 -13.79 14.05
N ALA A 148 -2.74 -13.50 15.32
CA ALA A 148 -3.70 -14.31 16.06
C ALA A 148 -5.03 -14.32 15.30
N GLY A 149 -5.61 -15.48 15.05
CA GLY A 149 -6.88 -15.73 14.37
C GLY A 149 -8.05 -15.87 15.35
N GLU A 150 -9.25 -16.09 14.82
CA GLU A 150 -10.41 -16.41 15.66
C GLU A 150 -10.22 -17.78 16.32
N GLY A 151 -10.58 -17.90 17.60
CA GLY A 151 -10.40 -19.15 18.35
C GLY A 151 -8.96 -19.45 18.79
N GLY A 152 -8.01 -18.55 18.57
CA GLY A 152 -6.63 -18.67 19.04
C GLY A 152 -5.66 -19.38 18.08
N GLU A 153 -6.12 -19.79 16.90
CA GLU A 153 -5.25 -20.31 15.84
C GLU A 153 -4.56 -19.17 15.08
N GLU A 154 -3.36 -19.38 14.53
CA GLU A 154 -2.69 -18.36 13.72
C GLU A 154 -3.29 -18.25 12.30
N GLU A 155 -3.62 -17.03 11.87
CA GLU A 155 -4.11 -16.73 10.54
C GLU A 155 -3.01 -16.09 9.68
N LEU A 156 -2.90 -16.50 8.43
CA LEU A 156 -1.96 -15.92 7.48
C LEU A 156 -2.37 -14.48 7.11
N ALA A 157 -1.59 -13.51 7.56
CA ALA A 157 -1.85 -12.09 7.33
C ALA A 157 -1.14 -11.56 6.10
N GLY A 158 0.00 -12.16 5.73
CA GLY A 158 0.74 -11.77 4.54
C GLY A 158 2.22 -12.08 4.60
N TYR A 159 3.03 -11.21 4.02
CA TYR A 159 4.49 -11.28 4.13
C TYR A 159 5.13 -9.89 4.23
N VAL A 160 6.32 -9.86 4.81
CA VAL A 160 7.12 -8.65 5.02
C VAL A 160 8.53 -8.84 4.45
N GLN A 161 8.97 -7.90 3.62
CA GLN A 161 10.35 -7.79 3.16
C GLN A 161 10.93 -6.49 3.67
N ARG A 162 12.10 -6.52 4.32
CA ARG A 162 12.68 -5.31 4.90
C ARG A 162 14.20 -5.31 4.85
N SER A 163 14.77 -4.12 4.67
CA SER A 163 16.19 -3.89 4.83
C SER A 163 16.45 -2.42 5.15
N GLY A 164 17.31 -2.15 6.12
CA GLY A 164 17.62 -0.80 6.58
C GLY A 164 16.36 -0.03 7.01
N VAL A 165 16.03 1.02 6.27
CA VAL A 165 14.89 1.92 6.54
C VAL A 165 13.64 1.59 5.72
N LEU A 166 13.72 0.68 4.75
CA LEU A 166 12.61 0.33 3.88
C LEU A 166 11.98 -0.99 4.32
N THR A 167 10.66 -0.99 4.45
CA THR A 167 9.84 -2.18 4.70
C THR A 167 8.70 -2.21 3.69
N GLN A 168 8.56 -3.33 3.00
CA GLN A 168 7.42 -3.65 2.16
C GLN A 168 6.58 -4.72 2.85
N ALA A 169 5.28 -4.49 2.94
CA ALA A 169 4.32 -5.43 3.49
C ALA A 169 3.23 -5.73 2.45
N VAL A 170 2.92 -7.01 2.26
CA VAL A 170 1.82 -7.43 1.39
C VAL A 170 0.78 -8.10 2.26
N VAL A 171 -0.44 -7.57 2.23
CA VAL A 171 -1.54 -8.00 3.09
C VAL A 171 -2.47 -8.93 2.33
N TYR A 172 -2.65 -10.12 2.86
CA TYR A 172 -3.53 -11.13 2.29
C TYR A 172 -4.98 -10.84 2.67
N GLY A 173 -5.91 -11.30 1.85
CA GLY A 173 -7.33 -11.00 2.04
C GLY A 173 -7.76 -9.59 1.65
N ALA A 174 -6.83 -8.73 1.24
CA ALA A 174 -7.08 -7.31 1.02
C ALA A 174 -6.80 -6.83 -0.41
N GLY A 175 -7.55 -5.82 -0.85
CA GLY A 175 -7.27 -5.04 -2.05
C GLY A 175 -6.74 -3.63 -1.73
N HIS A 176 -7.20 -2.64 -2.50
CA HIS A 176 -6.75 -1.25 -2.44
C HIS A 176 -6.96 -0.59 -1.07
N LEU A 177 -8.07 -0.94 -0.41
CA LEU A 177 -8.43 -0.42 0.90
C LEU A 177 -8.09 -1.45 1.99
N VAL A 178 -6.80 -1.66 2.23
CA VAL A 178 -6.29 -2.67 3.17
C VAL A 178 -7.01 -2.68 4.53
N PRO A 179 -7.20 -1.54 5.23
CA PRO A 179 -7.89 -1.55 6.53
C PRO A 179 -9.38 -1.92 6.45
N ALA A 180 -10.03 -1.66 5.30
CA ALA A 180 -11.42 -2.02 5.09
C ALA A 180 -11.61 -3.51 4.80
N ASP A 181 -10.62 -4.16 4.18
CA ASP A 181 -10.69 -5.57 3.82
C ASP A 181 -10.09 -6.50 4.88
N ASN A 182 -8.99 -6.09 5.52
CA ASN A 182 -8.34 -6.85 6.58
C ASN A 182 -7.89 -5.92 7.72
N GLY A 183 -8.87 -5.48 8.51
CA GLY A 183 -8.65 -4.52 9.61
C GLY A 183 -7.72 -5.04 10.71
N ARG A 184 -7.75 -6.35 11.01
CA ARG A 184 -6.91 -6.96 12.05
C ARG A 184 -5.44 -6.93 11.67
N ALA A 185 -5.12 -7.36 10.44
CA ALA A 185 -3.77 -7.27 9.91
C ALA A 185 -3.32 -5.80 9.80
N ALA A 186 -4.19 -4.91 9.29
CA ALA A 186 -3.87 -3.50 9.16
C ALA A 186 -3.55 -2.84 10.52
N GLN A 187 -4.32 -3.15 11.56
CA GLN A 187 -4.09 -2.65 12.91
C GLN A 187 -2.74 -3.12 13.45
N GLU A 188 -2.49 -4.44 13.46
CA GLU A 188 -1.23 -5.00 13.96
C GLU A 188 -0.02 -4.43 13.20
N MET A 189 -0.09 -4.37 11.86
CA MET A 189 0.98 -3.80 11.04
C MET A 189 1.32 -2.35 11.44
N ILE A 190 0.31 -1.50 11.64
CA ILE A 190 0.52 -0.09 11.99
C ILE A 190 1.02 0.05 13.43
N GLU A 191 0.40 -0.67 14.37
CA GLU A 191 0.82 -0.66 15.78
C GLU A 191 2.25 -1.14 15.94
N ASP A 192 2.61 -2.28 15.32
CA ASP A 192 3.95 -2.84 15.38
C ASP A 192 4.98 -1.95 14.67
N TRP A 193 4.60 -1.35 13.54
CA TRP A 193 5.47 -0.43 12.85
C TRP A 193 5.82 0.79 13.71
N VAL A 194 4.81 1.40 14.35
CA VAL A 194 4.94 2.59 15.19
C VAL A 194 5.70 2.26 16.47
N THR A 195 5.33 1.20 17.17
CA THR A 195 5.92 0.79 18.45
C THR A 195 7.24 0.02 18.30
N GLN A 196 7.61 -0.32 17.06
CA GLN A 196 8.84 -1.01 16.68
C GLN A 196 8.94 -2.46 17.17
N THR A 197 7.81 -3.16 17.20
CA THR A 197 7.69 -4.55 17.65
C THR A 197 7.62 -5.52 16.48
N GLY A 198 7.81 -6.81 16.78
CA GLY A 198 7.60 -7.90 15.82
C GLY A 198 8.36 -7.77 14.50
N LEU A 199 7.69 -8.19 13.42
CA LEU A 199 8.22 -8.18 12.05
C LEU A 199 8.35 -6.76 11.47
N PHE A 200 7.69 -5.76 12.06
CA PHE A 200 7.71 -4.38 11.60
C PHE A 200 8.70 -3.49 12.37
N GLY A 201 9.31 -4.00 13.43
CA GLY A 201 10.32 -3.30 14.23
C GLY A 201 11.63 -3.00 13.51
N ARG A 202 12.57 -2.34 14.19
CA ARG A 202 13.94 -2.20 13.68
C ARG A 202 14.64 -3.56 13.72
N ALA A 203 15.44 -3.86 12.70
CA ALA A 203 16.34 -5.01 12.78
C ALA A 203 17.23 -4.87 14.03
N ARG A 204 17.20 -5.86 14.93
CA ARG A 204 18.12 -5.88 16.07
C ARG A 204 19.53 -5.97 15.49
N ARG A 205 20.42 -5.06 15.88
CA ARG A 205 21.86 -5.24 15.61
C ARG A 205 22.28 -6.58 16.20
N PRO A 206 23.04 -7.41 15.49
CA PRO A 206 23.74 -8.53 16.12
C PRO A 206 24.50 -7.98 17.32
N ARG A 207 24.34 -8.58 18.50
CA ARG A 207 25.16 -8.20 19.66
C ARG A 207 26.62 -8.49 19.28
N PRO A 208 27.55 -7.53 19.43
CA PRO A 208 28.96 -7.83 19.29
C PRO A 208 29.34 -8.77 20.43
N GLY A 209 29.69 -10.02 20.10
CA GLY A 209 30.18 -11.01 21.05
C GLY A 209 29.10 -11.72 21.86
N ILE A 210 28.77 -12.94 21.45
CA ILE A 210 28.91 -14.19 22.21
C ILE A 210 28.73 -15.29 21.16
N VAL A 211 29.81 -16.02 20.87
CA VAL A 211 29.72 -17.31 20.19
C VAL A 211 29.07 -18.26 21.19
N GLY A 212 27.77 -18.48 21.03
CA GLY A 212 26.97 -19.42 21.82
C GLY A 212 25.92 -20.01 20.90
N SER A 213 25.85 -21.34 20.86
CA SER A 213 25.02 -22.17 19.98
C SER A 213 23.59 -21.66 19.77
N PRO A 214 22.99 -21.89 18.59
CA PRO A 214 21.70 -21.33 18.24
C PRO A 214 20.58 -22.02 19.03
N ALA A 215 19.93 -21.26 19.91
CA ALA A 215 18.57 -21.60 20.35
C ALA A 215 17.61 -21.20 19.22
N GLY A 216 16.86 -22.18 18.73
CA GLY A 216 16.16 -22.13 17.45
C GLY A 216 15.10 -21.04 17.35
N VAL A 217 15.22 -20.22 16.31
CA VAL A 217 14.07 -19.67 15.60
C VAL A 217 13.80 -20.68 14.49
N ARG A 218 12.66 -21.40 14.55
CA ARG A 218 12.22 -22.23 13.42
C ARG A 218 11.77 -21.29 12.32
N ILE A 219 12.63 -21.09 11.33
CA ILE A 219 12.25 -20.62 10.01
C ILE A 219 11.96 -21.91 9.23
N GLU A 220 10.69 -22.26 9.07
CA GLU A 220 10.32 -23.32 8.14
C GLU A 220 10.41 -22.77 6.72
N THR A 221 11.46 -23.17 6.01
CA THR A 221 11.56 -23.02 4.56
C THR A 221 10.70 -24.09 3.90
N ALA A 222 9.66 -23.70 3.16
CA ALA A 222 8.89 -24.63 2.34
C ALA A 222 9.68 -25.00 1.08
N SER A 223 9.86 -26.31 0.86
CA SER A 223 10.27 -26.92 -0.41
C SER A 223 9.10 -27.08 -1.36
#